data_AF-A0A7X9M2N3-F1
#
_entry.id   AF-A0A7X9M2N3-F1
#
_cell.length_a   1.000
_cell.length_b   1.000
_cell.length_c   1.000
_cell.angle_alpha   90.00
_cell.angle_beta   90.00
_cell.angle_gamma   90.00
#
_symmetry.space_group_name_H-M   'P 1'
#
loop_
_entity.id
_entity.type
_entity.pdbx_description
1 polymer ?
#
loop_
_entity_poly.entity_id
_entity_poly.type
_entity_poly.pdbx_seq_one_letter_code
_entity_poly.pdbx_strand_id
1 'polypeptide(L)'
;MSESKLSELISPEAIINFETGPIKASTLDSIINLLPFEMGFCDANDIFRWYSNNPNRVHGRRKEAIGRHVLELHPKLAHHVEKLLNDFRSGARDEWEFWFPKRSGEETGQIYQKFMAVRDENGQYLGCMDVTINLDFFKGKEGKHTPETIDEFKALKS
;
A
#
# COMPACT_ATOMS: atom_id res chain seq x y z
N MET A 1 27.17 9.06 12.26
CA MET A 1 27.23 9.03 10.79
C MET A 1 26.02 9.79 10.29
N SER A 2 26.19 10.81 9.46
CA SER A 2 25.10 11.68 9.02
C SER A 2 24.04 10.88 8.26
N GLU A 3 22.78 10.97 8.69
CA GLU A 3 21.64 10.64 7.82
C GLU A 3 21.76 11.53 6.58
N SER A 4 22.36 11.02 5.50
CA SER A 4 22.22 11.67 4.20
C SER A 4 20.73 11.73 3.93
N LYS A 5 20.16 12.92 3.75
CA LYS A 5 18.76 13.03 3.37
C LYS A 5 18.59 12.21 2.11
N LEU A 6 17.77 11.16 2.15
CA LEU A 6 17.51 10.30 0.99
C LEU A 6 17.16 11.13 -0.26
N SER A 7 16.57 12.33 -0.07
CA SER A 7 16.31 13.34 -1.10
C SER A 7 17.52 13.75 -1.97
N GLU A 8 18.74 13.66 -1.44
CA GLU A 8 19.98 14.00 -2.15
C GLU A 8 20.52 12.83 -2.99
N LEU A 9 19.99 11.63 -2.79
CA LEU A 9 20.34 10.39 -3.51
C LEU A 9 19.27 9.99 -4.55
N ILE A 10 18.24 10.82 -4.77
CA ILE A 10 17.10 10.51 -5.65
C ILE A 10 17.44 10.84 -7.09
N SER A 11 17.61 9.82 -7.92
CA SER A 11 17.52 9.94 -9.37
C SER A 11 16.28 9.17 -9.86
N PRO A 12 15.32 9.83 -10.52
CA PRO A 12 14.23 9.13 -11.23
C PRO A 12 14.73 8.19 -12.34
N GLU A 13 15.98 8.36 -12.75
CA GLU A 13 16.68 7.51 -13.72
C GLU A 13 17.40 6.33 -13.05
N ALA A 14 17.35 6.20 -11.72
CA ALA A 14 17.90 5.04 -11.03
C ALA A 14 17.27 3.75 -11.55
N ILE A 15 18.11 2.76 -11.82
CA ILE A 15 17.68 1.42 -12.18
C ILE A 15 17.69 0.58 -10.90
N ILE A 16 16.52 0.07 -10.52
CA ILE A 16 16.37 -0.88 -9.43
C ILE A 16 16.49 -2.27 -10.04
N ASN A 17 17.48 -3.04 -9.60
CA ASN A 17 17.69 -4.40 -10.06
C ASN A 17 17.03 -5.39 -9.08
N PHE A 18 15.86 -5.90 -9.45
CA PHE A 18 15.18 -6.97 -8.71
C PHE A 18 15.68 -8.34 -9.17
N GLU A 19 15.40 -9.38 -8.39
CA GLU A 19 15.68 -10.78 -8.78
C GLU A 19 14.99 -11.16 -10.10
N THR A 20 13.84 -10.56 -10.39
CA THR A 20 13.03 -10.79 -11.60
C THR A 20 13.37 -9.84 -12.75
N GLY A 21 14.37 -8.97 -12.58
CA GLY A 21 14.89 -8.09 -13.61
C GLY A 21 14.97 -6.60 -13.21
N PRO A 22 15.66 -5.79 -14.02
CA PRO A 22 15.83 -4.37 -13.76
C PRO A 22 14.63 -3.53 -14.23
N ILE A 23 14.31 -2.47 -13.49
CA ILE A 23 13.31 -1.46 -13.88
C ILE A 23 13.74 -0.06 -13.43
N LYS A 24 13.42 0.98 -14.21
CA LYS A 24 13.62 2.36 -13.78
C LYS A 24 12.69 2.70 -12.62
N ALA A 25 13.19 3.39 -11.60
CA ALA A 25 12.41 3.79 -10.43
C ALA A 25 11.17 4.62 -10.80
N SER A 26 11.29 5.54 -11.78
CA SER A 26 10.16 6.32 -12.31
C SER A 26 9.09 5.47 -12.99
N THR A 27 9.49 4.40 -13.70
CA THR A 27 8.55 3.45 -14.30
C THR A 27 7.85 2.64 -13.23
N LEU A 28 8.57 2.18 -12.20
CA LEU A 28 7.98 1.46 -11.07
C LEU A 28 6.92 2.33 -10.35
N ASP A 29 7.23 3.60 -10.07
CA ASP A 29 6.27 4.54 -9.45
C ASP A 29 5.00 4.69 -10.31
N SER A 30 5.17 4.81 -11.64
CA SER A 30 4.05 4.90 -12.58
C SER A 30 3.17 3.64 -12.55
N ILE A 31 3.78 2.44 -12.53
CA ILE A 31 3.04 1.17 -12.44
C ILE A 31 2.24 1.11 -11.13
N ILE A 32 2.85 1.45 -10.01
CA ILE A 32 2.19 1.42 -8.70
C ILE A 32 0.99 2.37 -8.67
N ASN A 33 1.11 3.56 -9.28
CA ASN A 33 0.02 4.53 -9.35
C ASN A 33 -1.18 4.07 -10.21
N LEU A 34 -1.01 3.04 -11.05
CA LEU A 34 -2.09 2.44 -11.85
C LEU A 34 -2.85 1.34 -11.09
N LEU A 35 -2.30 0.82 -10.00
CA LEU A 35 -2.91 -0.30 -9.28
C LEU A 35 -4.26 0.12 -8.66
N PRO A 36 -5.27 -0.76 -8.63
CA PRO A 36 -6.61 -0.44 -8.14
C PRO A 36 -6.70 -0.44 -6.60
N PHE A 37 -5.58 -0.24 -5.91
CA PHE A 37 -5.47 -0.23 -4.46
C PHE A 37 -4.41 0.77 -4.00
N GLU A 38 -4.59 1.30 -2.80
CA GLU A 38 -3.63 2.18 -2.16
C GLU A 38 -2.60 1.40 -1.38
N MET A 39 -1.38 1.92 -1.33
CA MET A 39 -0.30 1.37 -0.54
C MET A 39 0.31 2.46 0.35
N GLY A 40 0.80 2.07 1.52
CA GLY A 40 1.58 2.93 2.42
C GLY A 40 2.70 2.14 3.10
N PHE A 41 3.78 2.82 3.48
CA PHE A 41 4.92 2.20 4.14
C PHE A 41 5.52 3.12 5.21
N CYS A 42 5.77 2.57 6.40
CA CYS A 42 6.67 3.12 7.39
C CYS A 42 7.85 2.19 7.63
N ASP A 43 9.02 2.76 7.93
CA ASP A 43 10.23 1.99 8.18
C ASP A 43 10.25 1.33 9.57
N ALA A 44 11.33 0.61 9.87
CA ALA A 44 11.52 -0.08 11.15
C ALA A 44 11.50 0.85 12.38
N ASN A 45 11.70 2.16 12.19
CA ASN A 45 11.65 3.19 13.22
C ASN A 45 10.29 3.91 13.25
N ASP A 46 9.25 3.34 12.63
CA ASP A 46 7.90 3.88 12.57
C ASP A 46 7.78 5.25 11.92
N ILE A 47 8.73 5.59 11.06
CA ILE A 47 8.67 6.83 10.30
C ILE A 47 7.97 6.56 8.98
N PHE A 48 6.92 7.33 8.69
CA PHE A 48 6.19 7.20 7.44
C PHE A 48 7.05 7.64 6.26
N ARG A 49 7.34 6.73 5.32
CA ARG A 49 8.31 6.98 4.24
C ARG A 49 7.70 7.14 2.88
N TRP A 50 6.60 6.44 2.61
CA TRP A 50 6.07 6.35 1.25
C TRP A 50 4.59 5.99 1.23
N TYR A 51 3.90 6.41 0.16
CA TYR A 51 2.55 5.95 -0.19
C TYR A 51 2.35 6.03 -1.69
N SER A 52 1.46 5.20 -2.23
CA SER A 52 1.05 5.26 -3.64
C SER A 52 0.13 6.46 -3.88
N ASN A 53 0.38 7.24 -4.93
CA ASN A 53 -0.31 8.50 -5.17
C ASN A 53 -1.55 8.32 -6.07
N ASN A 54 -2.44 7.42 -5.68
CA ASN A 54 -3.62 7.09 -6.45
C ASN A 54 -4.62 8.27 -6.42
N PRO A 55 -5.11 8.77 -7.56
CA PRO A 55 -5.97 9.96 -7.61
C PRO A 55 -7.32 9.76 -6.91
N ASN A 56 -7.84 8.53 -6.88
CA ASN A 56 -9.15 8.18 -6.32
C ASN A 56 -9.07 7.46 -4.97
N ARG A 57 -8.07 7.80 -4.16
CA ARG A 57 -7.85 7.16 -2.86
C ARG A 57 -8.95 7.43 -1.83
N VAL A 58 -9.30 6.40 -1.07
CA VAL A 58 -10.23 6.34 0.06
C VAL A 58 -9.76 7.22 1.21
N HIS A 59 -8.49 7.10 1.60
CA HIS A 59 -7.92 7.94 2.64
C HIS A 59 -7.29 9.17 1.98
N GLY A 60 -7.40 10.38 2.52
CA GLY A 60 -6.61 11.53 2.05
C GLY A 60 -5.16 11.46 2.55
N ARG A 61 -4.16 11.90 1.78
CA ARG A 61 -2.73 11.93 2.21
C ARG A 61 -2.25 13.35 1.96
N ARG A 62 -1.29 13.73 2.78
CA ARG A 62 -0.66 15.03 2.81
C ARG A 62 0.84 14.77 2.70
N LYS A 63 1.54 15.48 1.81
CA LYS A 63 2.99 15.29 1.62
C LYS A 63 3.75 15.54 2.93
N GLU A 64 3.20 16.41 3.77
CA GLU A 64 3.67 16.76 5.11
C GLU A 64 3.63 15.58 6.10
N ALA A 65 3.00 14.46 5.76
CA ALA A 65 3.02 13.24 6.57
C ALA A 65 4.34 12.45 6.41
N ILE A 66 5.05 12.62 5.29
CA ILE A 66 6.33 11.94 5.06
C ILE A 66 7.36 12.43 6.06
N GLY A 67 8.10 11.50 6.66
CA GLY A 67 9.13 11.78 7.66
C GLY A 67 8.62 11.95 9.08
N ARG A 68 7.30 11.81 9.32
CA ARG A 68 6.72 11.86 10.66
C ARG A 68 6.53 10.47 11.24
N HIS A 69 6.58 10.39 12.57
CA HIS A 69 6.28 9.15 13.28
C HIS A 69 4.79 8.80 13.13
N VAL A 70 4.47 7.55 12.82
CA VAL A 70 3.09 7.12 12.50
C VAL A 70 2.09 7.38 13.63
N LEU A 71 2.51 7.26 14.90
CA LEU A 71 1.65 7.56 16.05
C LEU A 71 1.17 9.03 16.07
N GLU A 72 1.98 9.97 15.57
CA GLU A 72 1.57 11.38 15.47
C GLU A 72 0.54 11.62 14.36
N LEU A 73 0.51 10.76 13.35
CA LEU A 73 -0.44 10.83 12.25
C LEU A 73 -1.82 10.29 12.68
N HIS A 74 -1.87 9.48 13.73
CA HIS A 74 -3.07 8.78 14.19
C HIS A 74 -3.32 8.93 15.71
N PRO A 75 -3.39 10.16 16.26
CA PRO A 75 -3.42 10.38 17.71
C PRO A 75 -4.62 9.73 18.41
N LYS A 76 -5.78 9.62 17.75
CA LYS A 76 -6.98 8.98 18.31
C LYS A 76 -6.90 7.45 18.36
N LEU A 77 -6.00 6.85 17.59
CA LEU A 77 -5.84 5.40 17.44
C LEU A 77 -4.45 4.92 17.87
N ALA A 78 -3.68 5.77 18.57
CA ALA A 78 -2.27 5.51 18.87
C ALA A 78 -2.04 4.15 19.54
N HIS A 79 -2.88 3.76 20.51
CA HIS A 79 -2.78 2.47 21.20
C HIS A 79 -3.01 1.26 20.27
N HIS A 80 -3.93 1.36 19.30
CA HIS A 80 -4.14 0.30 18.30
C HIS A 80 -2.95 0.20 17.34
N VAL A 81 -2.46 1.35 16.87
CA VAL A 81 -1.31 1.43 15.96
C VAL A 81 -0.05 0.89 16.66
N GLU A 82 0.18 1.27 17.91
CA GLU A 82 1.30 0.80 18.72
C GLU A 82 1.25 -0.72 18.93
N LYS A 83 0.08 -1.28 19.27
CA LYS A 83 -0.08 -2.74 19.39
C LYS A 83 0.26 -3.46 18.09
N LEU A 84 -0.27 -2.96 16.97
CA LEU A 84 -0.04 -3.53 15.64
C LEU A 84 1.46 -3.55 15.28
N LEU A 85 2.13 -2.42 15.46
CA LEU A 85 3.56 -2.29 15.14
C LEU A 85 4.44 -3.14 16.07
N ASN A 86 4.08 -3.23 17.35
CA ASN A 86 4.79 -4.09 18.32
C ASN A 86 4.65 -5.58 17.99
N ASP A 87 3.49 -6.02 17.50
CA ASP A 87 3.30 -7.40 17.06
C ASP A 87 4.18 -7.75 15.87
N PHE A 88 4.27 -6.84 14.90
CA PHE A 88 5.15 -7.01 13.75
C PHE A 88 6.63 -7.03 14.16
N ARG A 89 7.06 -6.11 15.02
CA ARG A 89 8.44 -6.06 15.51
C ARG A 89 8.85 -7.30 16.30
N SER A 90 7.96 -7.80 17.16
CA SER A 90 8.23 -8.98 17.98
C SER A 90 8.10 -10.31 17.23
N GLY A 91 7.53 -10.31 16.02
CA GLY A 91 7.21 -11.52 15.28
C GLY A 91 5.99 -12.28 15.84
N ALA A 92 5.22 -11.66 16.75
CA ALA A 92 3.99 -12.27 17.26
C ALA A 92 2.93 -12.46 16.17
N ARG A 93 3.01 -11.68 15.08
CA ARG A 93 2.11 -11.69 13.94
C ARG A 93 2.78 -11.03 12.74
N ASP A 94 2.39 -11.41 11.54
CA ASP A 94 2.86 -10.78 10.30
C ASP A 94 1.76 -10.00 9.55
N GLU A 95 0.49 -10.17 9.92
CA GLU A 95 -0.63 -9.48 9.27
C GLU A 95 -1.79 -9.11 10.20
N TRP A 96 -2.39 -7.95 9.92
CA TRP A 96 -3.68 -7.51 10.47
C TRP A 96 -4.62 -7.15 9.33
N GLU A 97 -5.87 -7.60 9.40
CA GLU A 97 -6.86 -7.39 8.35
C GLU A 97 -8.16 -6.84 8.91
N PHE A 98 -8.77 -5.91 8.17
CA PHE A 98 -9.98 -5.21 8.55
C PHE A 98 -10.92 -5.06 7.35
N TRP A 99 -12.23 -5.16 7.62
CA TRP A 99 -13.29 -4.85 6.67
C TRP A 99 -14.29 -3.92 7.34
N PHE A 100 -14.57 -2.78 6.71
CA PHE A 100 -15.45 -1.77 7.30
C PHE A 100 -16.17 -0.95 6.22
N PRO A 101 -17.33 -0.36 6.54
CA PRO A 101 -18.05 0.47 5.60
C PRO A 101 -17.31 1.77 5.29
N LYS A 102 -17.52 2.31 4.09
CA LYS A 102 -16.89 3.57 3.64
C LYS A 102 -17.20 4.76 4.55
N ARG A 103 -18.39 4.78 5.15
CA ARG A 103 -18.81 5.78 6.12
C ARG A 103 -19.47 5.11 7.31
N SER A 104 -19.26 5.71 8.47
CA SER A 104 -19.88 5.26 9.72
C SER A 104 -21.40 5.27 9.60
N GLY A 105 -22.04 4.13 9.86
CA GLY A 105 -23.51 3.99 9.78
C GLY A 105 -24.04 3.62 8.39
N GLU A 106 -23.19 3.45 7.38
CA GLU A 106 -23.60 2.86 6.10
C GLU A 106 -23.47 1.34 6.15
N GLU A 107 -24.49 0.62 5.66
CA GLU A 107 -24.45 -0.85 5.48
C GLU A 107 -23.82 -1.25 4.13
N THR A 108 -23.65 -0.28 3.22
CA THR A 108 -23.12 -0.48 1.88
C THR A 108 -21.82 0.30 1.70
N GLY A 109 -20.98 -0.16 0.78
CA GLY A 109 -19.58 0.25 0.71
C GLY A 109 -18.71 -0.65 1.55
N GLN A 110 -17.72 -1.32 0.96
CA GLN A 110 -16.78 -2.17 1.70
C GLN A 110 -15.33 -1.76 1.41
N ILE A 111 -14.62 -1.37 2.45
CA ILE A 111 -13.18 -1.16 2.42
C ILE A 111 -12.51 -2.37 3.05
N TYR A 112 -11.56 -2.95 2.34
CA TYR A 112 -10.61 -3.90 2.89
C TYR A 112 -9.30 -3.17 3.18
N GLN A 113 -8.78 -3.34 4.39
CA GLN A 113 -7.47 -2.83 4.77
C GLN A 113 -6.63 -3.96 5.36
N LYS A 114 -5.42 -4.13 4.84
CA LYS A 114 -4.44 -5.11 5.33
C LYS A 114 -3.15 -4.40 5.69
N PHE A 115 -2.63 -4.68 6.88
CA PHE A 115 -1.30 -4.29 7.32
C PHE A 115 -0.41 -5.53 7.35
N MET A 116 0.84 -5.39 6.93
CA MET A 116 1.81 -6.48 6.80
C MET A 116 3.16 -6.06 7.36
N ALA A 117 3.80 -6.97 8.10
CA ALA A 117 5.20 -6.85 8.46
C ALA A 117 6.07 -7.05 7.22
N VAL A 118 6.91 -6.06 6.89
CA VAL A 118 7.90 -6.16 5.82
C VAL A 118 9.18 -6.71 6.43
N ARG A 119 9.70 -7.79 5.87
CA ARG A 119 10.94 -8.43 6.32
C ARG A 119 11.87 -8.69 5.13
N ASP A 120 13.17 -8.70 5.37
CA ASP A 120 14.14 -9.17 4.37
C ASP A 120 14.21 -10.70 4.32
N GLU A 121 15.07 -11.23 3.44
CA GLU A 121 15.32 -12.67 3.27
C GLU A 121 15.84 -13.36 4.54
N ASN A 122 16.44 -12.61 5.47
CA ASN A 122 16.95 -13.11 6.75
C ASN A 122 15.89 -13.00 7.88
N GLY A 123 14.69 -12.52 7.58
CA GLY A 123 13.61 -12.30 8.54
C GLY A 123 13.73 -11.00 9.34
N GLN A 124 14.70 -10.14 9.03
CA GLN A 124 14.87 -8.85 9.69
C GLN A 124 13.69 -7.94 9.38
N TYR A 125 13.07 -7.38 10.42
CA TYR A 125 11.97 -6.42 10.27
C TYR A 125 12.47 -5.12 9.62
N LEU A 126 11.87 -4.77 8.48
CA LEU A 126 12.18 -3.57 7.69
C LEU A 126 11.17 -2.45 7.90
N GLY A 127 9.95 -2.78 8.35
CA GLY A 127 8.88 -1.81 8.54
C GLY A 127 7.49 -2.42 8.37
N CYS A 128 6.48 -1.56 8.33
CA CYS A 128 5.09 -1.96 8.15
C CYS A 128 4.56 -1.38 6.85
N MET A 129 3.90 -2.22 6.07
CA MET A 129 3.21 -1.84 4.85
C MET A 129 1.70 -1.98 5.03
N ASP A 130 0.92 -1.03 4.52
CA ASP A 130 -0.54 -1.13 4.44
C ASP A 130 -1.02 -1.16 3.00
N VAL A 131 -2.11 -1.89 2.76
CA VAL A 131 -2.88 -1.87 1.52
C VAL A 131 -4.33 -1.55 1.85
N THR A 132 -4.94 -0.65 1.08
CA THR A 132 -6.37 -0.34 1.17
C THR A 132 -7.04 -0.60 -0.18
N ILE A 133 -8.12 -1.37 -0.18
CA ILE A 133 -8.89 -1.73 -1.37
C ILE A 133 -10.35 -1.32 -1.17
N ASN A 134 -10.90 -0.60 -2.14
CA ASN A 134 -12.34 -0.36 -2.23
C ASN A 134 -13.01 -1.54 -2.95
N LEU A 135 -13.61 -2.45 -2.18
CA LEU A 135 -14.22 -3.67 -2.70
C LEU A 135 -15.45 -3.43 -3.57
N ASP A 136 -16.07 -2.25 -3.49
CA ASP A 136 -17.19 -1.90 -4.39
C ASP A 136 -16.77 -1.90 -5.86
N PHE A 137 -15.48 -1.71 -6.14
CA PHE A 137 -14.97 -1.81 -7.51
C PHE A 137 -15.20 -3.19 -8.12
N PHE A 138 -15.25 -4.25 -7.31
CA PHE A 138 -15.39 -5.63 -7.77
C PHE A 138 -16.83 -6.16 -7.66
N LYS A 139 -17.67 -5.54 -6.82
CA LYS A 139 -19.02 -6.02 -6.52
C LYS A 139 -19.88 -6.16 -7.79
N GLY A 140 -20.46 -7.34 -8.00
CA GLY A 140 -21.38 -7.59 -9.12
C GLY A 140 -20.69 -7.82 -10.47
N LYS A 141 -19.36 -7.88 -10.49
CA LYS A 141 -18.53 -8.15 -11.68
C LYS A 141 -18.04 -9.60 -11.76
N GLU A 142 -18.47 -10.45 -10.83
CA GLU A 142 -18.06 -11.86 -10.74
C GLU A 142 -18.42 -12.59 -12.04
N GLY A 143 -17.41 -13.18 -12.70
CA GLY A 143 -17.59 -13.90 -13.97
C GLY A 143 -17.92 -13.04 -15.19
N LYS A 144 -17.83 -11.70 -15.09
CA LYS A 144 -18.08 -10.76 -16.20
C LYS A 144 -16.77 -10.15 -16.72
N HIS A 145 -16.81 -9.61 -17.94
CA HIS A 145 -15.69 -8.90 -18.56
C HIS A 145 -14.42 -9.76 -18.70
N THR A 146 -14.60 -11.06 -18.95
CA THR A 146 -13.56 -12.03 -19.35
C THR A 146 -13.31 -11.99 -20.87
N PRO A 147 -12.22 -12.59 -21.37
CA PRO A 147 -12.00 -12.74 -22.82
C PRO A 147 -13.17 -13.35 -23.61
N GLU A 148 -13.97 -14.21 -22.99
CA GLU A 148 -15.14 -14.85 -23.59
C GLU A 148 -16.41 -13.97 -23.56
N THR A 149 -16.42 -12.91 -22.76
CA THR A 149 -17.59 -12.03 -22.55
C THR A 149 -17.39 -10.60 -23.06
N ILE A 150 -16.16 -10.18 -23.36
CA ILE A 150 -15.84 -8.89 -23.98
C ILE A 150 -16.10 -8.99 -25.49
N ASP A 151 -16.96 -8.13 -26.03
CA ASP A 151 -17.40 -8.18 -27.42
C ASP A 151 -16.24 -7.99 -28.40
N GLU A 152 -15.30 -7.07 -28.12
CA GLU A 152 -14.11 -6.86 -28.95
C GLU A 152 -13.23 -8.11 -29.04
N PHE A 153 -13.11 -8.87 -27.94
CA PHE A 153 -12.32 -10.11 -27.93
C PHE A 153 -13.04 -11.29 -28.56
N LYS A 154 -14.37 -11.34 -28.45
CA LYS A 154 -15.19 -12.33 -29.17
C LYS A 154 -15.10 -12.11 -30.68
N ALA A 155 -15.07 -10.87 -31.14
CA ALA A 155 -14.93 -10.51 -32.56
C ALA A 155 -13.57 -10.90 -33.17
N LEU A 156 -12.55 -11.21 -32.36
CA LEU A 156 -11.26 -11.72 -32.84
C LEU A 156 -11.26 -13.24 -33.10
N LYS A 157 -12.26 -13.98 -32.59
CA LYS A 157 -12.35 -15.44 -32.73
C LYS A 157 -13.14 -15.88 -33.97
N SER A 158 -13.70 -14.93 -34.74
CA SER A 158 -14.41 -15.15 -36.00
C SER A 158 -13.52 -14.93 -37.21
#